data_AF-A0A524DCZ1-F1
#
_entry.id   AF-A0A524DCZ1-F1
#
_cell.length_a   1.000
_cell.length_b   1.000
_cell.length_c   1.000
_cell.angle_alpha   90.00
_cell.angle_beta   90.00
_cell.angle_gamma   90.00
#
_symmetry.space_group_name_H-M   'P 1'
#
loop_
_entity.id
_entity.type
_entity.pdbx_description
1 polymer ?
#
loop_
_entity_poly.entity_id
_entity_poly.type
_entity_poly.pdbx_seq_one_letter_code
_entity_poly.pdbx_strand_id
1 'polypeptide(L)'
;MVDITINYLDCCDKPSLYTVKVIYESNHDLESLRICRNCGAYWFYRFHEYVSFYGDDDITVWYSPLTKDEAERIENAEDRPELSFLKNRESFMEDSQGVKKVKGQPDFPWS
;
A
#
# COMPACT_ATOMS: atom_id res chain seq x y z
N MET A 1 -20.18 -25.28 -0.39
CA MET A 1 -19.17 -24.30 0.07
C MET A 1 -19.26 -23.14 -0.90
N VAL A 2 -19.79 -22.00 -0.45
CA VAL A 2 -19.86 -20.80 -1.30
C VAL A 2 -18.46 -20.22 -1.27
N ASP A 3 -17.80 -20.25 -2.41
CA ASP A 3 -16.54 -19.56 -2.63
C ASP A 3 -16.87 -18.07 -2.57
N ILE A 4 -16.69 -17.46 -1.39
CA ILE A 4 -16.84 -16.01 -1.23
C ILE A 4 -15.60 -15.42 -1.89
N THR A 5 -15.70 -15.24 -3.20
CA THR A 5 -14.82 -14.33 -3.92
C THR A 5 -15.16 -12.95 -3.37
N ILE A 6 -14.47 -12.56 -2.30
CA ILE A 6 -14.51 -11.20 -1.78
C ILE A 6 -14.09 -10.34 -2.96
N ASN A 7 -15.02 -9.59 -3.54
CA ASN A 7 -14.69 -8.49 -4.42
C ASN A 7 -13.88 -7.52 -3.56
N TYR A 8 -12.54 -7.64 -3.62
CA TYR A 8 -11.58 -6.88 -2.81
C TYR A 8 -11.77 -5.35 -2.93
N LEU A 9 -12.50 -4.89 -3.94
CA LEU A 9 -12.91 -3.50 -4.13
C LEU A 9 -14.14 -3.06 -3.34
N ASP A 10 -15.16 -3.91 -3.15
CA ASP A 10 -16.45 -3.46 -2.58
C ASP A 10 -16.39 -3.20 -1.07
N CYS A 11 -15.47 -3.85 -0.34
CA CYS A 11 -15.26 -3.55 1.09
C CYS A 11 -14.44 -2.28 1.34
N CYS A 12 -13.66 -1.87 0.34
CA CYS A 12 -12.36 -1.26 0.58
C CYS A 12 -12.05 -0.10 -0.37
N ASP A 13 -13.05 0.42 -1.09
CA ASP A 13 -12.95 1.61 -1.96
C ASP A 13 -12.34 2.83 -1.23
N LYS A 14 -12.55 2.90 0.10
CA LYS A 14 -11.78 3.71 1.06
C LYS A 14 -11.45 2.84 2.27
N PRO A 15 -10.36 2.06 2.25
CA PRO A 15 -10.14 1.07 3.27
C PRO A 15 -9.77 1.77 4.58
N SER A 16 -10.56 1.53 5.63
CA SER A 16 -10.16 1.94 6.98
C SER A 16 -9.04 1.00 7.44
N LEU A 17 -7.81 1.38 7.10
CA LEU A 17 -6.61 0.63 7.39
C LEU A 17 -6.05 1.03 8.74
N TYR A 18 -5.56 0.06 9.51
CA TYR A 18 -4.66 0.33 10.63
C TYR A 18 -3.32 -0.35 10.41
N THR A 19 -2.28 0.28 10.96
CA THR A 19 -0.91 -0.18 10.85
C THR A 19 -0.69 -1.41 11.73
N VAL A 20 -0.25 -2.50 11.11
CA VAL A 20 0.23 -3.70 11.78
C VAL A 20 1.72 -3.55 12.09
N LYS A 21 2.50 -3.09 11.09
CA LYS A 21 3.95 -2.90 11.21
C LYS A 21 4.42 -1.76 10.32
N VAL A 22 5.27 -0.89 10.86
CA VAL A 22 6.03 0.09 10.09
C VAL A 22 7.32 -0.57 9.61
N ILE A 23 7.59 -0.45 8.31
CA ILE A 23 8.76 -1.05 7.65
C ILE A 23 9.84 0.01 7.42
N TYR A 24 9.42 1.22 7.05
CA TYR A 24 10.27 2.38 6.87
C TYR A 24 9.43 3.65 7.11
N GLU A 25 10.01 4.64 7.78
CA GLU A 25 9.37 5.93 8.02
C GLU A 25 10.43 7.04 7.98
N SER A 26 10.13 8.08 7.23
CA SER A 26 10.90 9.32 7.14
C SER A 26 9.92 10.51 7.22
N ASN A 27 10.43 11.74 7.14
CA ASN A 27 9.56 12.91 7.06
C ASN A 27 8.70 12.94 5.78
N HIS A 28 9.11 12.24 4.73
CA HIS A 28 8.50 12.32 3.40
C HIS A 28 8.03 10.96 2.87
N ASP A 29 8.27 9.89 3.61
CA ASP A 29 8.01 8.53 3.15
C ASP A 29 7.50 7.66 4.29
N LEU A 30 6.60 6.74 3.95
CA LEU A 30 6.19 5.69 4.86
C LEU A 30 5.90 4.40 4.08
N GLU A 31 6.51 3.31 4.50
CA GLU A 31 6.15 1.95 4.08
C GLU A 31 5.61 1.19 5.29
N SER A 32 4.42 0.61 5.17
CA SER A 32 3.81 -0.15 6.27
C SER A 32 2.96 -1.32 5.80
N LEU A 33 2.96 -2.38 6.61
CA LEU A 33 1.95 -3.41 6.55
C LEU A 33 0.72 -2.90 7.28
N ARG A 34 -0.43 -2.93 6.59
CA ARG A 34 -1.71 -2.54 7.14
C ARG A 34 -2.74 -3.64 6.96
N ILE A 35 -3.83 -3.54 7.71
CA ILE A 35 -4.96 -4.46 7.61
C ILE A 35 -6.26 -3.67 7.64
N CYS A 36 -7.22 -4.10 6.82
CA CYS A 36 -8.54 -3.49 6.75
C CYS A 36 -9.37 -3.86 7.99
N ARG A 37 -9.91 -2.86 8.67
CA ARG A 37 -10.77 -3.07 9.86
C ARG A 37 -12.03 -3.88 9.56
N ASN A 38 -12.56 -3.77 8.35
CA ASN A 38 -13.86 -4.35 8.01
C ASN A 38 -13.77 -5.83 7.64
N CYS A 39 -12.75 -6.21 6.85
CA CYS A 39 -12.64 -7.56 6.29
C CYS A 39 -11.36 -8.32 6.71
N GLY A 40 -10.42 -7.66 7.41
CA GLY A 40 -9.16 -8.28 7.81
C GLY A 40 -8.18 -8.53 6.64
N ALA A 41 -8.46 -8.01 5.44
CA ALA A 41 -7.53 -8.13 4.32
C ALA A 41 -6.26 -7.31 4.57
N TYR A 42 -5.11 -7.90 4.25
CA TYR A 42 -3.81 -7.24 4.37
C TYR A 42 -3.49 -6.38 3.16
N TRP A 43 -2.82 -5.26 3.43
CA TRP A 43 -2.43 -4.27 2.45
C TRP A 43 -1.00 -3.82 2.69
N PHE A 44 -0.24 -3.69 1.62
CA PHE A 44 0.99 -2.91 1.63
C PHE A 44 0.65 -1.46 1.34
N TYR A 45 1.05 -0.59 2.25
CA TYR A 45 0.87 0.85 2.14
C TYR A 45 2.22 1.52 1.88
N ARG A 46 2.27 2.37 0.85
CA ARG A 46 3.40 3.25 0.58
C ARG A 46 2.89 4.68 0.46
N PHE A 47 3.44 5.59 1.23
CA PHE A 47 3.25 7.03 1.11
C PHE A 47 4.57 7.65 0.66
N HIS A 48 4.47 8.61 -0.23
CA HIS A 48 5.57 9.43 -0.68
C HIS A 48 5.10 10.88 -0.84
N GLU A 49 5.88 11.80 -0.31
CA GLU A 49 5.72 13.24 -0.47
C GLU A 49 6.90 13.77 -1.27
N TYR A 50 6.61 14.35 -2.43
CA TYR A 50 7.57 15.10 -3.22
C TYR A 50 7.47 16.58 -2.85
N VAL A 51 8.51 17.10 -2.20
CA VAL A 51 8.58 18.50 -1.78
C VAL A 51 8.98 19.40 -2.95
N SER A 52 8.19 20.44 -3.21
CA SER A 52 8.47 21.41 -4.28
C SER A 52 8.90 22.76 -3.69
N PHE A 53 10.03 23.29 -4.16
CA PHE A 53 10.50 24.62 -3.72
C PHE A 53 9.67 25.79 -4.29
N TYR A 54 8.91 25.56 -5.36
CA TYR A 54 8.24 26.61 -6.13
C TYR A 54 6.73 26.34 -6.34
N GLY A 55 6.16 25.37 -5.63
CA GLY A 55 4.75 24.98 -5.76
C GLY A 55 4.29 24.18 -4.55
N ASP A 56 3.09 23.61 -4.65
CA ASP A 56 2.56 22.72 -3.62
C ASP A 56 3.31 21.38 -3.63
N ASP A 57 3.43 20.78 -2.45
CA ASP A 57 3.97 19.43 -2.30
C ASP A 57 3.02 18.42 -2.96
N ASP A 58 3.58 17.42 -3.62
CA ASP A 58 2.80 16.36 -4.27
C ASP A 58 2.85 15.11 -3.41
N ILE A 59 1.68 14.66 -2.98
CA ILE A 59 1.53 13.46 -2.15
C ILE A 59 0.99 12.35 -3.02
N THR A 60 1.69 11.22 -3.04
CA THR A 60 1.19 10.00 -3.66
C THR A 60 1.19 8.85 -2.66
N VAL A 61 0.08 8.13 -2.63
CA VAL A 61 -0.10 6.95 -1.79
C VAL A 61 -0.45 5.75 -2.66
N TRP A 62 0.18 4.62 -2.39
CA TRP A 62 -0.14 3.34 -3.01
C TRP A 62 -0.65 2.35 -1.98
N TYR A 63 -1.64 1.57 -2.40
CA TYR A 63 -2.22 0.46 -1.65
C TYR A 63 -2.20 -0.79 -2.54
N SER A 64 -1.40 -1.81 -2.18
CA SER A 64 -1.49 -3.14 -2.81
C SER A 64 -2.15 -4.15 -1.89
N PRO A 65 -3.07 -4.97 -2.42
CA PRO A 65 -3.58 -6.12 -1.69
C PRO A 65 -2.48 -7.17 -1.55
N LEU A 66 -2.37 -7.74 -0.35
CA LEU A 66 -1.46 -8.83 -0.03
C LEU A 66 -2.22 -10.12 0.21
N THR A 67 -1.60 -11.24 -0.15
CA THR A 67 -2.02 -12.53 0.39
C THR A 67 -1.64 -12.63 1.87
N LYS A 68 -2.24 -13.60 2.58
CA LYS A 68 -1.88 -13.86 3.98
C LYS A 68 -0.40 -14.22 4.13
N ASP A 69 0.12 -15.09 3.25
CA ASP A 69 1.52 -15.52 3.28
C ASP A 69 2.48 -14.36 2.97
N GLU A 70 2.10 -13.43 2.09
CA GLU A 70 2.87 -12.21 1.83
C GLU A 70 2.91 -11.31 3.07
N ALA A 71 1.75 -11.10 3.72
CA ALA A 71 1.65 -10.31 4.93
C ALA A 71 2.47 -10.91 6.09
N GLU A 72 2.36 -12.21 6.32
CA GLU A 72 3.12 -12.91 7.37
C GLU A 72 4.63 -12.82 7.15
N ARG A 73 5.09 -12.92 5.89
CA ARG A 73 6.53 -12.71 5.57
C ARG A 73 6.99 -11.30 5.89
N ILE A 74 6.18 -10.29 5.58
CA ILE A 74 6.48 -8.88 5.88
C ILE A 74 6.46 -8.62 7.39
N GLU A 75 5.45 -9.14 8.09
CA GLU A 75 5.27 -9.00 9.52
C GLU A 75 6.46 -9.57 10.30
N ASN A 76 6.95 -10.74 9.89
CA ASN A 76 8.06 -11.44 10.57
C ASN A 76 9.46 -11.05 10.09
N ALA A 77 9.60 -10.19 9.07
CA ALA A 77 10.92 -9.77 8.58
C ALA A 77 11.67 -8.91 9.63
N GLU A 78 12.94 -9.22 9.90
CA GLU A 78 13.77 -8.40 10.80
C GLU A 78 14.23 -7.09 10.14
N ASP A 79 14.49 -7.15 8.83
CA ASP A 79 14.88 -6.02 7.98
C ASP A 79 13.78 -5.66 6.96
N ARG A 80 14.02 -4.66 6.11
CA ARG A 80 13.12 -4.33 4.99
C ARG A 80 12.92 -5.56 4.10
N PRO A 81 11.69 -6.06 3.93
CA PRO A 81 11.42 -7.27 3.17
C PRO A 81 11.64 -7.09 1.66
N GLU A 82 11.68 -8.20 0.94
CA GLU A 82 11.66 -8.23 -0.52
C GLU A 82 10.27 -7.81 -1.02
N LEU A 83 10.21 -6.78 -1.89
CA LEU A 83 8.95 -6.14 -2.30
C LEU A 83 8.80 -6.04 -3.83
N SER A 84 9.72 -6.60 -4.62
CA SER A 84 9.70 -6.48 -6.09
C SER A 84 8.44 -7.09 -6.72
N PHE A 85 7.79 -8.03 -6.04
CA PHE A 85 6.50 -8.59 -6.46
C PHE A 85 5.40 -7.52 -6.59
N LEU A 86 5.51 -6.39 -5.89
CA LEU A 86 4.57 -5.28 -5.97
C LEU A 86 4.64 -4.51 -7.30
N LYS A 87 5.75 -4.61 -8.04
CA LYS A 87 5.92 -3.93 -9.35
C LYS A 87 4.88 -4.32 -10.39
N ASN A 88 4.33 -5.52 -10.27
CA ASN A 88 3.34 -6.07 -11.20
C ASN A 88 2.02 -6.42 -10.50
N ARG A 89 1.84 -5.99 -9.23
CA ARG A 89 0.62 -6.24 -8.46
C ARG A 89 -0.39 -5.13 -8.75
N GLU A 90 -1.58 -5.51 -9.22
CA GLU A 90 -2.68 -4.55 -9.32
C GLU A 90 -2.91 -3.84 -7.98
N SER A 91 -2.93 -2.52 -8.03
CA SER A 91 -2.90 -1.65 -6.86
C SER A 91 -3.77 -0.42 -7.06
N PHE A 92 -4.00 0.30 -5.98
CA PHE A 92 -4.57 1.64 -6.02
C PHE A 92 -3.48 2.67 -5.77
N MET A 93 -3.58 3.78 -6.48
CA MET A 93 -2.76 4.96 -6.31
C MET A 93 -3.68 6.14 -6.06
N GLU A 94 -3.42 6.88 -4.99
CA GLU A 94 -4.13 8.09 -4.59
C GLU A 94 -3.16 9.26 -4.69
N ASP A 95 -3.52 10.26 -5.50
CA ASP A 95 -2.78 11.51 -5.67
C ASP A 95 -3.76 12.70 -5.61
N SER A 96 -3.28 13.92 -5.89
CA SER A 96 -4.12 15.13 -5.93
C SER A 96 -5.28 15.07 -6.94
N GLN A 97 -5.24 14.16 -7.92
CA GLN A 97 -6.29 13.93 -8.91
C GLN A 97 -7.29 12.86 -8.46
N GLY A 98 -7.07 12.23 -7.32
CA GLY A 98 -7.93 11.21 -6.71
C GLY A 98 -7.35 9.81 -6.81
N VAL A 99 -8.22 8.80 -6.69
CA VAL A 99 -7.82 7.39 -6.63
C VAL A 99 -7.95 6.74 -8.01
N LYS A 100 -6.92 6.03 -8.45
CA LYS A 100 -6.91 5.24 -9.69
C LYS A 100 -6.27 3.87 -9.52
N LYS A 101 -6.69 2.92 -10.36
CA LYS A 101 -6.04 1.60 -10.45
C LYS A 101 -4.74 1.71 -11.24
N VAL A 102 -3.71 1.04 -10.75
CA VAL A 102 -2.40 0.93 -11.41
C VAL A 102 -1.95 -0.53 -11.43
N LYS A 103 -1.09 -0.88 -12.38
CA LYS A 103 -0.61 -2.27 -12.56
C LYS A 103 0.49 -2.68 -11.56
N GLY A 104 0.92 -1.76 -10.71
CA GLY A 104 2.04 -1.97 -9.81
C GLY A 104 2.38 -0.73 -9.01
N GLN A 105 3.19 -0.92 -7.98
CA GLN A 105 3.82 0.15 -7.22
C GLN A 105 5.29 0.32 -7.65
N PRO A 106 5.83 1.54 -7.64
CA PRO A 106 7.27 1.74 -7.84
C PRO A 106 8.04 1.20 -6.63
N ASP A 107 9.11 0.43 -6.83
CA ASP A 107 10.00 0.01 -5.71
C ASP A 107 10.65 1.21 -5.01
N PHE A 108 10.88 2.26 -5.79
CA PHE A 108 11.52 3.51 -5.45
C PHE A 108 10.65 4.64 -6.05
N PRO A 109 9.70 5.22 -5.29
CA PRO A 109 8.78 6.23 -5.81
C PRO A 109 9.46 7.53 -6.27
N TRP A 110 10.74 7.72 -5.94
CA TRP A 110 11.55 8.88 -6.31
C TRP A 110 12.28 8.78 -7.66
N SER A 111 12.18 7.65 -8.37
CA SER A 111 12.95 7.38 -9.60
C SER A 111 12.17 7.63 -10.88
#